data_AF-A0A818WIV3-F1
#
_entry.id   AF-A0A818WIV3-F1
#
_cell.length_a   1.000
_cell.length_b   1.000
_cell.length_c   1.000
_cell.angle_alpha   90.00
_cell.angle_beta   90.00
_cell.angle_gamma   90.00
#
_symmetry.space_group_name_H-M   'P 1'
#
loop_
_entity.id
_entity.type
_entity.pdbx_description
1 polymer ?
#
loop_
_entity_poly.entity_id
_entity_poly.type
_entity_poly.pdbx_seq_one_letter_code
_entity_poly.pdbx_strand_id
1 'polypeptide(L)'
;MLLRQVKSPELRQKLIPTSDFGCKRILFSNDWYSMLQQPDVTLVTNCISQLKAFSTVTYDGNEYPVDIIVWATGFKVHSLHIPMFGIQGQSLEKPWSQTVQVYYSLEMINRNM
;
A
#
# COMPACT_ATOMS: atom_id res chain seq x y z
N MET A 1 20.40 5.17 8.86
CA MET A 1 19.56 6.36 8.62
C MET A 1 18.62 6.61 9.79
N LEU A 2 17.76 5.65 10.16
CA LEU A 2 16.82 5.74 11.29
C LEU A 2 17.48 6.20 12.61
N LEU A 3 18.50 5.47 13.10
CA LEU A 3 19.18 5.80 14.37
C LEU A 3 19.85 7.18 14.36
N ARG A 4 20.22 7.69 13.19
CA ARG A 4 20.86 9.01 13.04
C ARG A 4 19.85 10.15 13.02
N GLN A 5 18.66 9.93 12.46
CA GLN A 5 17.67 11.00 12.23
C GLN A 5 16.56 11.04 13.28
N VAL A 6 16.16 9.88 13.82
CA VAL A 6 15.07 9.79 14.81
C VAL A 6 15.68 9.74 16.21
N LYS A 7 15.33 10.70 17.08
CA LYS A 7 15.89 10.79 18.44
C LYS A 7 15.18 9.87 19.43
N SER A 8 13.85 9.81 19.38
CA SER A 8 13.03 9.03 20.33
C SER A 8 13.20 7.51 20.13
N PRO A 9 13.56 6.76 21.18
CA PRO A 9 13.61 5.29 21.14
C PRO A 9 12.25 4.66 20.82
N GLU A 10 11.17 5.22 21.36
CA GLU A 10 9.81 4.73 21.13
C GLU A 10 9.40 4.91 19.66
N LEU A 11 9.68 6.08 19.08
CA LEU A 11 9.38 6.34 17.68
C LEU A 11 10.19 5.43 16.75
N ARG A 12 11.44 5.12 17.10
CA ARG A 12 12.25 4.16 16.33
C ARG A 12 11.59 2.79 16.28
N GLN A 13 11.07 2.28 17.40
CA GLN A 13 10.40 0.98 17.44
C GLN A 13 9.18 0.96 16.51
N LYS A 14 8.38 2.02 16.50
CA LYS A 14 7.21 2.14 15.60
C LYS A 14 7.57 2.21 14.11
N LEU A 15 8.80 2.61 13.77
CA LEU A 15 9.26 2.82 12.38
C LEU A 15 10.07 1.65 11.81
N ILE A 16 10.41 0.65 12.61
CA ILE A 16 11.11 -0.54 12.12
C ILE A 16 10.12 -1.41 11.34
N PRO A 17 10.36 -1.69 10.04
CA PRO A 17 9.51 -2.58 9.27
C PRO A 17 9.56 -4.01 9.82
N THR A 18 8.42 -4.69 9.82
CA THR A 18 8.30 -6.11 10.20
C THR A 18 8.47 -7.07 9.02
N SER A 19 8.58 -6.55 7.79
CA SER A 19 8.84 -7.33 6.58
C SER A 19 10.33 -7.45 6.30
N ASP A 20 10.72 -8.57 5.68
CA ASP A 20 12.12 -8.78 5.26
C ASP A 20 12.61 -7.71 4.27
N PHE A 21 13.91 -7.44 4.33
CA PHE A 21 14.56 -6.48 3.46
C PHE A 21 14.45 -6.90 2.00
N GLY A 22 13.98 -6.00 1.13
CA GLY A 22 13.84 -6.24 -0.30
C GLY A 22 12.52 -6.92 -0.73
N CYS A 23 11.72 -7.46 0.19
CA CYS A 23 10.39 -8.01 -0.13
C CYS A 23 9.40 -6.93 -0.59
N LYS A 24 9.68 -5.66 -0.27
CA LYS A 24 8.99 -4.49 -0.80
C LYS A 24 10.00 -3.56 -1.46
N ARG A 25 9.53 -2.77 -2.43
CA ARG A 25 10.37 -1.75 -3.09
C ARG A 25 10.93 -0.77 -2.05
N ILE A 26 12.26 -0.63 -2.03
CA ILE A 26 12.94 0.30 -1.12
C ILE A 26 12.64 1.74 -1.55
N LEU A 27 12.26 2.57 -0.59
CA LEU A 27 12.00 3.99 -0.79
C LEU A 27 13.11 4.83 -0.14
N PHE A 28 13.48 5.91 -0.82
CA PHE A 28 14.44 6.89 -0.32
C PHE A 28 13.74 8.23 -0.17
N SER A 29 13.86 8.82 1.01
CA SER A 29 13.37 10.18 1.29
C SER A 29 14.32 10.83 2.28
N ASN A 30 14.66 12.09 2.01
CA ASN A 30 15.48 12.89 2.91
C ASN A 30 14.68 13.42 4.10
N ASP A 31 13.36 13.61 3.91
CA ASP A 31 12.52 14.40 4.82
C ASP A 31 11.51 13.56 5.62
N TRP A 32 11.37 12.28 5.31
CA TRP A 32 10.35 11.42 5.95
C TRP A 32 10.53 11.30 7.47
N TYR A 33 11.75 11.04 7.95
CA TYR A 33 12.00 10.87 9.38
C TYR A 33 12.00 12.19 10.16
N SER A 34 12.38 13.31 9.53
CA SER A 34 12.31 14.63 10.15
C SER A 34 10.86 15.10 10.27
N MET A 35 10.03 14.86 9.24
CA MET A 35 8.60 15.17 9.26
C MET A 35 7.87 14.46 10.41
N LEU A 36 8.15 13.18 10.66
CA LEU A 36 7.52 12.42 11.76
C LEU A 36 7.85 12.92 13.18
N GLN A 37 8.79 13.86 13.32
CA GLN A 37 9.21 14.44 14.59
C GLN A 37 8.73 15.89 14.78
N GLN A 38 7.97 16.43 13.83
CA GLN A 38 7.40 17.77 13.95
C GLN A 38 6.28 17.80 14.99
N PRO A 39 6.09 18.91 15.72
CA PRO A 39 5.11 19.00 16.82
C PRO A 39 3.65 18.89 16.36
N ASP A 40 3.38 19.14 15.08
CA ASP A 40 2.07 19.08 14.43
C ASP A 40 1.81 17.73 13.73
N VAL A 41 2.73 16.77 13.85
CA VAL A 41 2.62 15.44 13.24
C VAL A 41 2.46 14.37 14.31
N THR A 42 1.39 13.58 14.18
CA THR A 42 1.13 12.43 15.05
C THR A 42 1.20 11.14 14.24
N LEU A 43 2.08 10.21 14.63
CA LEU A 43 2.11 8.86 14.08
C LEU A 43 1.13 7.97 14.84
N VAL A 44 0.07 7.52 14.15
CA VAL A 44 -0.90 6.55 14.67
C VAL A 44 -0.68 5.21 13.98
N THR A 45 -0.31 4.18 14.75
CA THR A 45 -0.06 2.82 14.23
C THR A 45 -1.24 1.87 14.46
N ASN A 46 -2.26 2.30 15.20
CA ASN A 46 -3.44 1.51 15.50
C ASN A 46 -4.39 1.53 14.29
N CYS A 47 -5.06 0.41 14.04
CA CYS A 47 -6.02 0.32 12.96
C CYS A 47 -7.20 1.27 13.19
N ILE A 48 -7.72 1.84 12.10
CA ILE A 48 -8.95 2.63 12.10
C ILE A 48 -10.13 1.67 12.14
N SER A 49 -11.08 1.89 13.07
CA SER A 49 -12.31 1.10 13.23
C SER A 49 -13.50 1.78 12.55
N GLN A 50 -13.56 3.12 12.57
CA GLN A 50 -14.69 3.88 12.03
C GLN A 50 -14.26 5.25 11.52
N LEU A 51 -14.92 5.70 10.45
CA LEU A 51 -14.94 7.10 10.03
C LEU A 51 -16.23 7.77 10.54
N LYS A 52 -16.09 8.95 11.13
CA LYS A 52 -17.20 9.84 11.50
C LYS A 52 -17.16 11.08 10.62
N ALA A 53 -18.16 11.95 10.75
CA ALA A 53 -18.29 13.14 9.92
C ALA A 53 -17.06 14.07 9.95
N PHE A 54 -16.39 14.20 11.11
CA PHE A 54 -15.26 15.12 11.32
C PHE A 54 -14.11 14.47 12.11
N SER A 55 -14.05 13.15 12.13
CA SER A 55 -13.03 12.42 12.91
C SER A 55 -12.84 10.99 12.42
N THR A 56 -11.72 10.39 12.80
CA THR A 56 -11.46 8.95 12.67
C THR A 56 -11.34 8.33 14.05
N VAL A 57 -11.83 7.10 14.20
CA VAL A 57 -11.75 6.33 15.45
C VAL A 57 -10.87 5.11 15.24
N THR A 58 -9.95 4.86 16.16
CA THR A 58 -9.11 3.65 16.15
C THR A 58 -9.72 2.54 17.00
N TYR A 59 -9.22 1.31 16.85
CA TYR A 59 -9.76 0.13 17.56
C TYR A 59 -9.61 0.17 19.09
N ASP A 60 -8.65 0.94 19.60
CA ASP A 60 -8.47 1.20 21.03
C ASP A 60 -9.36 2.35 21.56
N GLY A 61 -10.25 2.89 20.72
CA GLY A 61 -11.25 3.89 21.09
C GLY A 61 -10.78 5.34 21.02
N ASN A 62 -9.54 5.59 20.60
CA ASN A 62 -9.06 6.96 20.40
C ASN A 62 -9.73 7.62 19.20
N GLU A 63 -10.10 8.89 19.34
CA GLU A 63 -10.76 9.68 18.30
C GLU A 63 -9.88 10.85 17.88
N TYR A 64 -9.65 10.97 16.58
CA TYR A 64 -8.78 11.97 15.97
C TYR A 64 -9.61 12.89 15.07
N PRO A 65 -9.82 14.17 15.44
CA PRO A 65 -10.48 15.15 14.59
C PRO A 65 -9.72 15.34 13.28
N VAL A 66 -10.42 15.29 12.15
CA VAL A 66 -9.84 15.54 10.82
C VAL A 66 -10.87 16.21 9.91
N ASP A 67 -10.39 17.17 9.11
CA ASP A 67 -11.19 17.80 8.06
C ASP A 67 -10.99 17.13 6.70
N ILE A 68 -9.82 16.52 6.49
CA ILE A 68 -9.40 15.95 5.20
C ILE A 68 -8.77 14.59 5.43
N ILE A 69 -9.16 13.62 4.60
CA ILE A 69 -8.57 12.27 4.56
C ILE A 69 -7.90 12.07 3.20
N VAL A 70 -6.61 11.71 3.23
CA VAL A 70 -5.83 11.38 2.03
C VAL A 70 -5.62 9.86 1.97
N TRP A 71 -6.11 9.23 0.90
CA TRP A 71 -5.98 7.78 0.68
C TRP A 71 -4.66 7.44 -0.01
N ALA A 72 -3.62 7.18 0.79
CA ALA A 72 -2.31 6.72 0.30
C ALA A 72 -2.17 5.18 0.33
N THR A 73 -3.16 4.45 -0.17
CA THR A 73 -3.29 2.98 -0.01
C THR A 73 -2.67 2.14 -1.13
N GLY A 74 -2.00 2.75 -2.11
CA GLY A 74 -1.34 2.05 -3.21
C GLY A 74 -2.28 1.63 -4.34
N PHE A 75 -1.97 0.53 -5.03
CA PHE A 75 -2.66 0.11 -6.26
C PHE A 75 -2.85 -1.42 -6.33
N LYS A 76 -3.91 -1.85 -7.02
CA LYS A 76 -4.11 -3.25 -7.41
C LYS A 76 -3.36 -3.52 -8.73
N VAL A 77 -2.30 -4.31 -8.67
CA VAL A 77 -1.31 -4.46 -9.76
C VAL A 77 -1.68 -5.47 -10.85
N HIS A 78 -2.70 -6.34 -10.64
CA HIS A 78 -3.01 -7.45 -11.55
C HIS A 78 -4.49 -7.58 -11.92
N SER A 79 -5.25 -6.48 -11.95
CA SER A 79 -6.63 -6.49 -12.45
C SER A 79 -6.72 -5.98 -13.88
N LEU A 80 -7.42 -6.75 -14.72
CA LEU A 80 -7.96 -6.25 -15.98
C LEU A 80 -9.13 -5.34 -15.67
N HIS A 81 -9.05 -4.09 -16.10
CA HIS A 81 -10.12 -3.09 -15.92
C HIS A 81 -10.97 -2.90 -17.18
N ILE A 82 -10.66 -3.64 -18.25
CA ILE A 82 -11.34 -3.60 -19.54
C ILE A 82 -11.60 -5.05 -19.95
N PRO A 83 -12.81 -5.39 -20.44
CA PRO A 83 -13.09 -6.72 -20.95
C PRO A 83 -12.21 -7.00 -22.17
N MET A 84 -11.46 -8.10 -22.13
CA MET A 84 -10.60 -8.53 -23.22
C MET A 84 -10.95 -9.95 -23.64
N PHE A 85 -11.02 -10.15 -24.96
CA PHE A 85 -11.38 -11.42 -25.57
C PHE A 85 -10.27 -11.87 -26.51
N GLY A 86 -9.86 -13.13 -26.36
CA GLY A 86 -8.89 -13.78 -27.24
C GLY A 86 -9.54 -14.45 -28.45
N ILE A 87 -8.80 -15.40 -29.03
CA ILE A 87 -9.26 -16.23 -30.15
C ILE A 87 -10.57 -16.93 -29.77
N GLN A 88 -11.50 -17.02 -30.73
CA GLN A 88 -12.84 -17.60 -30.53
C GLN A 88 -13.67 -16.91 -29.42
N GLY A 89 -13.37 -15.65 -29.09
CA GLY A 89 -14.15 -14.88 -28.12
C GLY A 89 -13.96 -15.33 -26.67
N GLN A 90 -12.88 -16.05 -26.36
CA GLN A 90 -12.60 -16.48 -24.98
C GLN A 90 -12.24 -15.28 -24.10
N SER A 91 -13.00 -15.06 -23.01
CA SER A 91 -12.70 -13.99 -22.06
C SER A 91 -11.38 -14.26 -21.31
N LEU A 92 -10.54 -13.23 -21.23
CA LEU A 92 -9.27 -13.27 -20.50
C LEU A 92 -9.42 -12.97 -19.01
N GLU A 93 -10.58 -12.51 -18.57
CA GLU A 93 -10.83 -12.16 -17.16
C GLU A 93 -10.66 -13.38 -16.24
N LYS A 94 -11.19 -14.54 -16.64
CA LYS A 94 -11.17 -15.76 -15.84
C LYS A 94 -9.77 -16.43 -15.78
N PRO A 95 -9.03 -16.58 -16.89
CA PRO A 95 -7.65 -17.07 -16.81
C PRO A 95 -6.72 -16.15 -16.01
N TRP A 96 -6.84 -14.83 -16.17
CA TRP A 96 -5.93 -13.88 -15.54
C TRP A 96 -6.33 -13.48 -14.11
N SER A 97 -7.52 -13.88 -13.65
CA SER A 97 -7.89 -13.67 -12.23
C SER A 97 -7.01 -14.47 -11.27
N GLN A 98 -6.33 -15.53 -11.74
CA GLN A 98 -5.43 -16.36 -10.94
C GLN A 98 -3.97 -16.03 -11.20
N THR A 99 -3.53 -16.11 -12.48
CA THR A 99 -2.14 -15.83 -12.87
C THR A 99 -2.12 -15.22 -14.26
N VAL A 100 -1.45 -14.07 -14.39
CA VAL A 100 -1.17 -13.47 -15.71
C VAL A 100 -0.07 -14.29 -16.38
N GLN A 101 -0.38 -14.85 -17.55
CA GLN A 101 0.57 -15.63 -18.35
C GLN A 101 0.89 -14.89 -19.65
N VAL A 102 2.15 -14.48 -19.78
CA VAL A 102 2.66 -13.74 -20.92
C VAL A 102 4.05 -14.25 -21.30
N TYR A 103 4.33 -14.29 -22.60
CA TYR A 103 5.63 -14.59 -23.16
C TYR A 103 6.41 -13.28 -23.36
N TYR A 104 7.57 -13.16 -22.70
CA TYR A 104 8.41 -11.96 -22.66
C TYR A 104 7.69 -10.65 -22.32
N SER A 105 6.51 -10.72 -21.69
CA SER A 105 5.63 -9.55 -21.45
C SER A 105 5.07 -8.91 -22.73
N LEU A 106 5.18 -9.58 -23.88
CA LEU A 106 4.74 -9.07 -25.18
C LEU A 106 3.55 -9.85 -25.74
N GLU A 107 3.55 -11.16 -25.57
CA GLU A 107 2.59 -12.04 -26.25
C GLU A 107 1.86 -12.97 -25.27
N MET A 108 0.66 -13.40 -25.66
CA MET A 108 -0.12 -14.35 -24.88
C MET A 108 0.11 -15.77 -25.38
N ILE A 109 0.44 -16.69 -24.46
CA ILE A 109 0.61 -18.09 -24.80
C ILE A 109 -0.77 -18.74 -24.92
N ASN A 110 -1.19 -19.04 -26.15
CA ASN A 110 -2.36 -19.88 -26.37
C ASN A 110 -1.96 -21.36 -26.21
N ARG A 111 -2.31 -21.98 -25.08
CA ARG A 111 -1.99 -23.40 -24.80
C ARG A 111 -2.99 -24.40 -25.40
N ASN A 112 -3.94 -23.96 -26.22
CA ASN A 112 -4.93 -24.83 -26.88
C ASN A 112 -4.58 -25.16 -28.35
N MET A 113 -3.29 -25.29 -28.67
CA MET A 113 -2.80 -25.94 -29.90
C MET A 113 -2.00 -27.18 -29.53
#